data_AF-X0TI01-F1
#
_entry.id   AF-X0TI01-F1
#
_cell.length_a   1.000
_cell.length_b   1.000
_cell.length_c   1.000
_cell.angle_alpha   90.00
_cell.angle_beta   90.00
_cell.angle_gamma   90.00
#
_symmetry.space_group_name_H-M   'P 1'
#
loop_
_entity.id
_entity.type
_entity.pdbx_description
1 polymer ?
#
loop_
_entity_poly.entity_id
_entity_poly.type
_entity_poly.pdbx_seq_one_letter_code
_entity_poly.pdbx_strand_id
1 'polypeptide(L)' 'EVSCGVIGNSEPEALPVIEIIPQKEHRFFSYTAKYVPGESKEICPATLSDEVCKKIQAYALKAHSVLG' A
#
# COMPACT_ATOMS: atom_id res chain seq x y z
N GLU A 1 2.59 -4.75 6.37
CA GLU A 1 2.34 -3.31 6.12
C GLU A 1 1.42 -3.16 4.91
N VAL A 2 0.85 -1.99 4.64
CA VAL A 2 -0.01 -1.75 3.47
C VAL A 2 0.41 -0.50 2.71
N SER A 3 0.21 -0.50 1.39
CA SER A 3 0.39 0.65 0.52
C SER A 3 -0.84 0.86 -0.36
N CYS A 4 -1.16 2.11 -0.68
CA CYS A 4 -2.25 2.47 -1.58
C CYS A 4 -1.82 3.68 -2.41
N GLY A 5 -1.66 3.48 -3.72
CA GLY A 5 -1.29 4.55 -4.64
C GLY A 5 -2.49 5.41 -5.01
N VAL A 6 -2.26 6.70 -5.23
CA VAL A 6 -3.24 7.64 -5.80
C VAL A 6 -2.69 8.16 -7.12
N ILE A 7 -3.54 8.22 -8.15
CA ILE A 7 -3.19 8.77 -9.46
C ILE A 7 -4.22 9.82 -9.87
N GLY A 8 -3.77 10.88 -10.54
CA GLY A 8 -4.61 11.97 -11.00
C GLY A 8 -4.49 13.25 -10.17
N ASN A 9 -4.66 14.39 -10.84
CA ASN A 9 -4.56 15.72 -10.23
C ASN A 9 -5.96 16.28 -9.95
N SER A 10 -6.77 16.49 -11.01
CA SER A 10 -8.11 17.05 -10.89
C SER A 10 -9.15 16.04 -10.39
N GLU A 11 -9.00 14.78 -10.81
CA GLU A 11 -9.86 13.66 -10.44
C GLU A 11 -8.97 12.54 -9.88
N PRO A 12 -8.52 12.65 -8.61
CA PRO A 12 -7.65 11.64 -8.02
C PRO A 12 -8.41 10.33 -7.78
N GLU A 13 -7.79 9.21 -8.14
CA GLU A 13 -8.30 7.85 -7.94
C GLU A 13 -7.32 7.04 -7.07
N ALA A 14 -7.86 6.32 -6.07
CA ALA A 14 -7.07 5.39 -5.27
C ALA A 14 -7.03 4.00 -5.92
N LEU A 15 -5.83 3.53 -6.19
CA LEU A 15 -5.55 2.21 -6.74
C LEU A 15 -5.82 1.10 -5.71
N PRO A 16 -5.88 -0.18 -6.14
CA PRO A 16 -6.01 -1.30 -5.23
C PRO A 16 -4.94 -1.28 -4.12
N VAL A 17 -5.37 -1.60 -2.90
CA VAL A 17 -4.45 -1.69 -1.75
C VAL A 17 -3.50 -2.88 -1.97
N ILE A 18 -2.23 -2.68 -1.65
CA ILE A 18 -1.19 -3.70 -1.69
C ILE A 18 -0.85 -4.08 -0.25
N GLU A 19 -0.82 -5.38 0.02
CA GLU A 19 -0.29 -5.92 1.27
C GLU A 19 1.17 -6.29 1.09
N ILE A 20 2.03 -5.74 1.95
CA ILE A 20 3.48 -5.95 1.92
C ILE A 20 3.84 -6.82 3.13
N ILE A 21 4.39 -8.00 2.83
CA ILE A 21 4.81 -9.01 3.80
C ILE A 21 6.32 -9.24 3.64
N PRO A 22 7.18 -8.61 4.47
CA PRO A 22 8.60 -8.93 4.53
C PRO A 22 8.83 -10.39 4.92
N GLN A 23 9.96 -10.97 4.49
CA GLN A 23 10.35 -12.30 4.98
C GLN A 23 10.59 -12.29 6.51
N LYS A 24 10.51 -13.47 7.13
CA LYS A 24 10.52 -13.63 8.60
C LYS A 24 11.79 -13.12 9.28
N GLU A 25 12.89 -13.06 8.52
CA GLU A 25 14.19 -12.57 8.93
C GLU A 25 14.18 -11.04 9.13
N HIS A 26 13.20 -10.34 8.56
CA HIS A 26 13.01 -8.90 8.72
C HIS A 26 11.92 -8.60 9.74
N ARG A 27 12.24 -7.76 10.73
CA ARG A 27 11.26 -7.30 11.72
C ARG A 27 10.19 -6.36 11.13
N PHE A 28 10.49 -5.70 10.01
CA PHE A 28 9.64 -4.73 9.29
C PHE A 28 10.15 -4.57 7.84
N PHE A 29 9.48 -3.80 6.98
CA PHE A 29 9.91 -3.53 5.60
C PHE A 29 11.18 -2.66 5.52
N SER A 30 12.32 -3.31 5.79
CA SER A 30 13.67 -2.74 5.78
C SER A 30 14.16 -2.44 4.35
N TYR A 31 15.31 -1.75 4.24
CA TYR A 31 15.97 -1.52 2.95
C TYR A 31 16.21 -2.85 2.20
N THR A 32 16.75 -3.85 2.90
CA THR A 32 16.99 -5.18 2.32
C THR A 32 15.67 -5.84 1.88
N ALA A 33 14.63 -5.81 2.73
CA ALA A 33 13.32 -6.36 2.41
C ALA A 33 12.68 -5.69 1.16
N LYS A 34 12.98 -4.41 0.94
CA LYS A 34 12.45 -3.62 -0.17
C LYS A 34 13.19 -3.82 -1.49
N TYR A 35 14.52 -4.00 -1.46
CA TYR A 35 15.34 -3.93 -2.67
C TYR A 35 15.99 -5.24 -3.09
N VAL A 36 16.07 -6.24 -2.21
CA VAL A 36 16.59 -7.55 -2.57
C VAL A 36 15.44 -8.44 -3.06
N PRO A 37 15.52 -8.99 -4.28
CA PRO A 37 14.48 -9.86 -4.82
C PRO A 37 14.20 -11.05 -3.90
N GLY A 38 12.92 -11.28 -3.60
CA GLY A 38 12.48 -12.39 -2.75
C GLY A 38 12.45 -12.09 -1.25
N GLU A 39 12.97 -10.94 -0.80
CA GLU A 39 12.98 -10.54 0.62
C GLU A 39 11.66 -9.92 1.10
N SER A 40 10.68 -9.76 0.21
CA SER A 40 9.30 -9.43 0.55
C SER A 40 8.33 -10.01 -0.49
N LYS A 41 7.09 -10.22 -0.05
CA LYS A 41 5.95 -10.57 -0.89
C LYS A 41 4.98 -9.41 -0.92
N GLU A 42 4.64 -8.99 -2.13
CA GLU A 42 3.62 -7.97 -2.37
C GLU A 42 2.38 -8.64 -2.96
N ILE A 43 1.24 -8.49 -2.28
CA ILE A 43 -0.03 -9.08 -2.70
C ILE A 43 -0.95 -7.94 -3.14
N CYS A 44 -1.32 -7.95 -4.43
CA CYS A 44 -2.23 -6.99 -5.03
C CYS A 44 -3.33 -7.74 -5.80
N PRO A 45 -4.62 -7.58 -5.44
CA PRO A 45 -5.12 -6.79 -4.31
C PRO A 45 -4.80 -7.43 -2.95
N ALA A 46 -4.69 -6.60 -1.90
CA ALA A 46 -4.42 -7.02 -0.52
C ALA A 46 -5.43 -8.05 0.01
N THR A 47 -4.99 -8.96 0.89
CA THR A 47 -5.86 -10.00 1.48
C THR A 47 -6.59 -9.46 2.72
N LEU A 48 -7.33 -8.37 2.54
CA LEU A 48 -8.09 -7.69 3.59
C LEU A 48 -9.56 -7.63 3.20
N SER A 49 -10.45 -7.43 4.18
CA SER A 49 -11.87 -7.22 3.89
C SER A 49 -12.06 -5.95 3.05
N ASP A 50 -13.06 -5.95 2.16
CA ASP A 50 -13.43 -4.80 1.34
C ASP A 50 -13.65 -3.53 2.16
N GLU A 51 -14.23 -3.64 3.37
CA GLU A 51 -14.44 -2.49 4.26
C GLU A 51 -13.11 -1.83 4.64
N VAL A 52 -12.11 -2.63 5.01
CA VAL A 52 -10.77 -2.15 5.37
C VAL A 52 -10.08 -1.56 4.14
N CYS A 53 -10.14 -2.22 2.98
CA CYS A 53 -9.57 -1.70 1.74
C CYS A 53 -10.17 -0.33 1.37
N LYS A 54 -11.51 -0.20 1.42
CA LYS A 54 -12.21 1.07 1.15
C LYS A 54 -11.80 2.18 2.12
N LYS A 55 -11.63 1.87 3.41
CA LYS A 55 -11.15 2.86 4.40
C LYS A 55 -9.73 3.33 4.07
N ILE A 56 -8.82 2.41 3.73
CA ILE A 56 -7.44 2.75 3.33
C ILE A 56 -7.44 3.64 2.09
N GLN A 57 -8.20 3.28 1.04
CA GLN A 57 -8.32 4.08 -0.18
C GLN A 57 -8.89 5.47 0.10
N ALA A 58 -9.91 5.59 0.96
CA ALA A 58 -10.47 6.88 1.37
C ALA A 58 -9.44 7.74 2.11
N TYR A 59 -8.61 7.14 2.97
CA TYR A 59 -7.53 7.88 3.65
C TYR A 59 -6.42 8.31 2.70
N ALA A 60 -6.05 7.47 1.72
CA ALA A 60 -5.06 7.82 0.71
C ALA A 60 -5.52 9.04 -0.13
N LEU A 61 -6.77 9.02 -0.62
CA LEU A 61 -7.37 10.16 -1.33
C LEU A 61 -7.39 11.42 -0.47
N LYS A 62 -7.79 11.30 0.80
CA LYS A 62 -7.85 12.44 1.71
C LYS A 62 -6.47 13.04 1.97
N ALA A 63 -5.46 12.20 2.18
CA ALA A 63 -4.08 12.67 2.39
C ALA A 63 -3.55 13.39 1.15
N HIS A 64 -3.72 12.80 -0.04
CA HIS A 64 -3.35 13.39 -1.32
C HIS A 64 -4.02 14.76 -1.52
N SER A 65 -5.34 14.84 -1.33
CA SER A 65 -6.10 16.09 -1.49
C SER A 65 -5.67 17.21 -0.53
N VAL A 66 -5.18 16.87 0.67
CA VAL A 66 -4.77 17.87 1.68
C VAL A 66 -3.34 18.35 1.44
N LEU A 67 -2.46 17.50 0.91
CA LEU A 67 -1.05 17.81 0.71
C LEU A 67 -0.76 18.47 -0.65
N GLY A 68 -1.62 18.27 -1.65
CA GLY A 68 -1.45 18.79 -3.02
C GLY A 68 -0.40 18.03 -3.82
#